data_AF-A0AB34FV92-F1
#
_entry.id   AF-A0AB34FV92-F1
#
_cell.length_a   1.000
_cell.length_b   1.000
_cell.length_c   1.000
_cell.angle_alpha   90.00
_cell.angle_beta   90.00
_cell.angle_gamma   90.00
#
_symmetry.space_group_name_H-M   'P 1'
#
loop_
_entity.id
_entity.type
_entity.pdbx_description
1 polymer ?
#
loop_
_entity_poly.entity_id
_entity_poly.type
_entity_poly.pdbx_seq_one_letter_code
_entity_poly.pdbx_strand_id
1 'polypeptide(L)'
;MSLCGKTPDVAVLATGMPLGLARFEVPFRDRRGVADAEEARLSNHDATIAKVLVWFIDPDKPVDAAALATPDDLFLVPGPVAGVPYLDVATAAEAHARPSAMDFNSSSPFPEGVISFLDTDLYKLTMQCAVFKFFKDVEVTYAFTNRTPDKRLSRAGFKWLDEQIRKLGNISLLNDEYQFLKTHCHYLTPDYLEYLREFRLRPREQVAVTFAPLGEDTGADSDLGDIDIKIRGTWSDTILYEIPILALTSEAYFRFMDTDWSYDGQEEQAFEKGMKLLEAGCVTSEFGTRRRRDYHTQALVFRGLVKASKEAAAKGLPGKLSGTSNVHLAMRFGIPPVGTVAHEWFMGTAAIIGDYKNATEEALRHWVSCFGSNLAIALTDTFGTREFLQAFSRPIRPVEGAVSQDVFKKPDGSMKTYAELFTGVRQDSGDPAEYVKTMREYYDAQGIKDKKVIVFSDSLNIERCLEYKQVSDNYGFQPTFGVGTYLTNDFVHLSTGTKSVPLNIVIKLSSAAGRSAIKISDNIGKNTGDKELVEKVKRELGYVEREWKEGDESARWGREEAA
;
A
#
# COMPACT_ATOMS: atom_id res chain seq x y z
N MET A 1 -27.13 48.97 -11.73
CA MET A 1 -28.49 49.53 -11.86
C MET A 1 -29.24 48.75 -12.94
N SER A 2 -30.20 47.89 -12.55
CA SER A 2 -31.62 47.92 -12.97
C SER A 2 -31.86 47.50 -14.43
N LEU A 3 -32.74 46.60 -14.88
CA LEU A 3 -33.83 45.72 -14.39
C LEU A 3 -34.11 44.76 -15.59
N CYS A 4 -34.27 43.43 -15.44
CA CYS A 4 -35.53 42.66 -15.28
C CYS A 4 -36.41 42.46 -16.55
N GLY A 5 -36.71 41.18 -16.84
CA GLY A 5 -37.91 40.65 -17.52
C GLY A 5 -37.72 40.22 -18.99
N LYS A 6 -38.38 39.18 -19.54
CA LYS A 6 -39.33 38.15 -19.09
C LYS A 6 -39.43 37.12 -20.23
N THR A 7 -39.68 35.86 -19.90
CA THR A 7 -40.08 34.76 -20.81
C THR A 7 -41.51 34.91 -21.32
N PRO A 8 -41.90 34.12 -22.34
CA PRO A 8 -43.22 33.51 -22.32
C PRO A 8 -43.22 32.00 -22.64
N ASP A 9 -44.08 31.28 -21.91
CA ASP A 9 -44.51 29.90 -22.16
C ASP A 9 -45.55 29.81 -23.29
N VAL A 10 -45.56 28.68 -24.00
CA VAL A 10 -46.74 28.16 -24.73
C VAL A 10 -46.82 26.66 -24.51
N ALA A 11 -47.98 26.20 -24.04
CA ALA A 11 -48.36 24.79 -23.84
C ALA A 11 -49.64 24.47 -24.64
N VAL A 12 -49.69 23.27 -25.25
CA VAL A 12 -50.90 22.50 -25.67
C VAL A 12 -50.47 21.01 -25.72
N LEU A 13 -50.81 20.13 -24.75
CA LEU A 13 -51.96 19.18 -24.65
C LEU A 13 -52.20 18.34 -25.92
N ALA A 14 -52.51 17.03 -25.96
CA ALA A 14 -52.67 15.86 -25.07
C ALA A 14 -52.66 14.62 -26.02
N THR A 15 -52.37 13.37 -25.64
CA THR A 15 -53.28 12.33 -25.08
C THR A 15 -52.50 10.99 -24.96
N GLY A 16 -52.41 10.32 -23.80
CA GLY A 16 -53.18 9.10 -23.41
C GLY A 16 -52.44 7.79 -23.80
N MET A 17 -52.24 6.72 -23.01
CA MET A 17 -52.70 6.16 -21.72
C MET A 17 -51.65 5.13 -21.20
N PRO A 18 -51.73 4.63 -19.95
CA PRO A 18 -50.65 3.90 -19.25
C PRO A 18 -50.88 2.38 -19.05
N LEU A 19 -49.78 1.63 -18.87
CA LEU A 19 -49.70 0.26 -18.33
C LEU A 19 -48.40 0.22 -17.49
N GLY A 20 -48.27 -0.31 -16.28
CA GLY A 20 -49.13 -1.02 -15.34
C GLY A 20 -48.18 -1.53 -14.23
N LEU A 21 -48.48 -1.23 -12.97
CA LEU A 21 -47.72 -1.69 -11.80
C LEU A 21 -47.84 -3.22 -11.63
N ALA A 22 -46.75 -3.87 -11.21
CA ALA A 22 -46.82 -5.14 -10.50
C ALA A 22 -45.83 -5.13 -9.32
N ARG A 23 -46.39 -4.92 -8.11
CA ARG A 23 -45.80 -5.33 -6.84
C ARG A 23 -46.01 -6.84 -6.71
N PHE A 24 -44.99 -7.58 -6.27
CA PHE A 24 -45.17 -8.92 -5.71
C PHE A 24 -44.62 -8.92 -4.29
N GLU A 25 -45.46 -9.35 -3.36
CA GLU A 25 -45.15 -9.54 -1.96
C GLU A 25 -45.81 -10.86 -1.50
N VAL A 26 -45.11 -11.56 -0.59
CA VAL A 26 -45.54 -12.60 0.38
C VAL A 26 -45.78 -14.05 -0.16
N PRO A 27 -45.63 -15.17 0.61
CA PRO A 27 -45.12 -15.40 1.99
C PRO A 27 -44.01 -16.47 2.17
N PHE A 28 -43.43 -16.44 3.37
CA PHE A 28 -42.73 -17.52 4.07
C PHE A 28 -43.67 -18.68 4.45
N ARG A 29 -43.31 -19.94 4.19
CA ARG A 29 -43.83 -21.11 4.93
C ARG A 29 -42.91 -22.33 4.87
N ASP A 30 -42.58 -22.83 6.05
CA ASP A 30 -41.92 -24.09 6.38
C ASP A 30 -42.81 -25.32 6.07
N ARG A 31 -42.24 -26.36 5.42
CA ARG A 31 -42.29 -27.79 5.83
C ARG A 31 -41.91 -28.76 4.69
N ARG A 32 -40.93 -29.61 5.02
CA ARG A 32 -40.75 -31.04 4.67
C ARG A 32 -41.66 -31.66 3.58
N GLY A 33 -41.05 -32.22 2.54
CA GLY A 33 -41.66 -33.19 1.63
C GLY A 33 -40.69 -33.62 0.52
N VAL A 34 -40.55 -34.92 0.34
CA VAL A 34 -39.61 -35.64 -0.55
C VAL A 34 -40.28 -35.99 -1.89
N ALA A 35 -39.45 -36.23 -2.93
CA ALA A 35 -39.72 -36.79 -4.27
C ALA A 35 -40.26 -35.76 -5.30
N ASP A 36 -39.86 -35.71 -6.57
CA ASP A 36 -39.34 -36.72 -7.49
C ASP A 36 -38.32 -36.15 -8.51
N ALA A 37 -37.62 -37.08 -9.17
CA ALA A 37 -36.58 -36.92 -10.18
C ALA A 37 -37.05 -36.32 -11.52
N GLU A 38 -36.19 -35.53 -12.17
CA GLU A 38 -36.19 -35.40 -13.62
C GLU A 38 -34.76 -35.33 -14.17
N GLU A 39 -34.45 -36.30 -15.02
CA GLU A 39 -33.20 -36.49 -15.76
C GLU A 39 -33.01 -35.39 -16.82
N ALA A 40 -31.85 -34.72 -16.82
CA ALA A 40 -31.34 -34.02 -18.00
C ALA A 40 -29.92 -34.48 -18.30
N ARG A 41 -29.80 -35.30 -19.34
CA ARG A 41 -28.56 -35.79 -19.95
C ARG A 41 -27.75 -34.65 -20.55
N LEU A 42 -26.47 -34.51 -20.20
CA LEU A 42 -25.44 -33.95 -21.08
C LEU A 42 -24.09 -34.70 -20.92
N SER A 43 -23.52 -34.95 -22.09
CA SER A 43 -22.36 -35.74 -22.55
C SER A 43 -21.09 -35.92 -21.69
N ASN A 44 -20.60 -37.16 -21.74
CA ASN A 44 -19.24 -37.61 -21.39
C ASN A 44 -18.13 -36.97 -22.24
N HIS A 45 -17.15 -36.33 -21.59
CA HIS A 45 -15.72 -36.54 -21.86
C HIS A 45 -14.95 -36.33 -20.55
N ASP A 46 -13.91 -37.14 -20.36
CA ASP A 46 -12.96 -37.18 -19.23
C ASP A 46 -13.40 -37.89 -17.95
N ALA A 47 -13.57 -39.21 -18.10
CA ALA A 47 -13.36 -40.18 -17.03
C ALA A 47 -11.86 -40.47 -16.88
N THR A 48 -11.21 -39.99 -15.82
CA THR A 48 -10.10 -40.70 -15.15
C THR A 48 -9.97 -40.16 -13.71
N ILE A 49 -9.68 -41.08 -12.77
CA ILE A 49 -9.52 -40.91 -11.31
C ILE A 49 -10.82 -41.12 -10.52
N ALA A 50 -11.15 -42.40 -10.38
CA ALA A 50 -12.00 -42.93 -9.32
C ALA A 50 -11.15 -43.36 -8.11
N LYS A 51 -11.80 -43.30 -6.93
CA LYS A 51 -11.49 -43.89 -5.60
C LYS A 51 -10.77 -42.96 -4.61
N VAL A 52 -11.50 -42.50 -3.57
CA VAL A 52 -11.47 -42.98 -2.15
C VAL A 52 -12.67 -42.31 -1.44
N LEU A 53 -13.78 -43.03 -1.23
CA LEU A 53 -14.20 -43.74 0.00
C LEU A 53 -14.83 -42.84 1.08
N VAL A 54 -16.14 -43.00 1.30
CA VAL A 54 -16.93 -42.52 2.44
C VAL A 54 -17.70 -43.71 3.02
N TRP A 55 -18.05 -43.59 4.31
CA TRP A 55 -18.88 -44.45 5.19
C TRP A 55 -18.06 -45.41 6.08
N PHE A 56 -18.19 -45.38 7.41
CA PHE A 56 -19.44 -45.50 8.19
C PHE A 56 -19.58 -44.51 9.37
N ILE A 57 -20.82 -44.02 9.55
CA ILE A 57 -21.39 -43.61 10.85
C ILE A 57 -22.46 -44.67 11.18
N ASP A 58 -22.38 -45.23 12.38
CA ASP A 58 -23.30 -46.22 12.96
C ASP A 58 -24.47 -45.49 13.66
N PRO A 59 -25.75 -45.72 13.28
CA PRO A 59 -26.88 -44.98 13.85
C PRO A 59 -27.40 -45.50 15.20
N ASP A 60 -26.86 -46.58 15.77
CA ASP A 60 -27.48 -47.27 16.92
C ASP A 60 -26.69 -47.20 18.24
N LYS A 61 -25.96 -46.10 18.51
CA LYS A 61 -25.31 -45.87 19.83
C LYS A 61 -25.76 -44.58 20.53
N PRO A 62 -26.26 -44.65 21.78
CA PRO A 62 -26.60 -43.47 22.55
C PRO A 62 -25.34 -42.75 23.07
N VAL A 63 -25.36 -41.42 22.99
CA VAL A 63 -24.35 -40.53 23.58
C VAL A 63 -24.77 -40.23 25.02
N ASP A 64 -23.93 -40.58 25.99
CA ASP A 64 -24.13 -40.24 27.40
C ASP A 64 -23.36 -38.98 27.76
N ALA A 65 -23.98 -38.11 28.56
CA ALA A 65 -23.54 -36.77 28.89
C ALA A 65 -23.31 -36.65 30.41
N ALA A 66 -22.06 -36.79 30.84
CA ALA A 66 -21.48 -36.40 32.15
C ALA A 66 -19.97 -36.73 32.06
N ALA A 67 -18.98 -36.01 32.56
CA ALA A 67 -18.89 -35.12 33.69
C ALA A 67 -17.63 -34.23 33.59
N LEU A 68 -17.81 -32.96 33.95
CA LEU A 68 -17.00 -32.16 34.88
C LEU A 68 -15.48 -32.33 34.97
N ALA A 69 -14.81 -31.18 34.81
CA ALA A 69 -13.40 -30.90 35.07
C ALA A 69 -12.95 -31.12 36.53
N THR A 70 -11.66 -31.42 36.72
CA THR A 70 -10.79 -30.85 37.77
C THR A 70 -9.30 -31.00 37.37
N PRO A 71 -8.44 -29.99 37.66
CA PRO A 71 -6.98 -30.06 37.52
C PRO A 71 -6.28 -30.48 38.83
N ASP A 72 -4.96 -30.72 38.72
CA ASP A 72 -3.96 -30.88 39.79
C ASP A 72 -3.82 -32.30 40.40
N ASP A 73 -2.71 -33.00 40.11
CA ASP A 73 -1.49 -32.87 40.92
C ASP A 73 -0.40 -33.91 40.52
N LEU A 74 0.84 -33.56 40.91
CA LEU A 74 1.99 -34.42 41.21
C LEU A 74 3.03 -34.78 40.13
N PHE A 75 4.08 -33.97 40.15
CA PHE A 75 5.49 -34.36 40.02
C PHE A 75 5.82 -35.69 40.74
N LEU A 76 6.67 -36.52 40.11
CA LEU A 76 7.90 -37.11 40.69
C LEU A 76 8.60 -38.05 39.68
N VAL A 77 9.90 -37.84 39.47
CA VAL A 77 10.86 -38.72 38.80
C VAL A 77 11.74 -39.34 39.92
N PRO A 78 12.07 -40.65 39.90
CA PRO A 78 13.43 -41.03 39.46
C PRO A 78 13.59 -42.42 38.80
N GLY A 79 14.47 -42.48 37.79
CA GLY A 79 15.48 -43.53 37.65
C GLY A 79 15.10 -44.86 36.97
N PRO A 80 16.08 -45.59 36.40
CA PRO A 80 15.94 -46.17 35.06
C PRO A 80 15.71 -47.68 35.04
N VAL A 81 14.95 -48.17 34.06
CA VAL A 81 14.97 -49.58 33.64
C VAL A 81 15.05 -49.64 32.12
N ALA A 82 16.06 -50.36 31.65
CA ALA A 82 16.43 -50.51 30.26
C ALA A 82 15.53 -51.51 29.51
N GLY A 83 15.32 -51.26 28.21
CA GLY A 83 14.96 -52.30 27.24
C GLY A 83 13.62 -52.15 26.55
N VAL A 84 13.46 -51.14 25.67
CA VAL A 84 12.49 -51.15 24.57
C VAL A 84 13.09 -50.34 23.39
N PRO A 85 12.96 -50.77 22.12
CA PRO A 85 13.65 -50.14 21.00
C PRO A 85 13.13 -48.73 20.72
N TYR A 86 14.07 -47.81 20.44
CA TYR A 86 13.82 -46.45 19.95
C TYR A 86 13.00 -46.47 18.66
N LEU A 87 11.81 -45.88 18.68
CA LEU A 87 11.07 -45.45 17.50
C LEU A 87 11.26 -43.94 17.37
N ASP A 88 11.87 -43.57 16.26
CA ASP A 88 12.23 -42.22 15.83
C ASP A 88 10.98 -41.31 15.80
N VAL A 89 10.89 -40.34 16.71
CA VAL A 89 9.86 -39.29 16.67
C VAL A 89 10.38 -38.14 15.82
N ALA A 90 10.54 -38.40 14.54
CA ALA A 90 10.70 -37.42 13.49
C ALA A 90 9.61 -37.70 12.46
N THR A 91 8.43 -37.09 12.64
CA THR A 91 7.41 -36.83 11.59
C THR A 91 6.12 -36.31 12.24
N ALA A 92 6.10 -35.02 12.56
CA ALA A 92 4.86 -34.27 12.78
C ALA A 92 5.03 -32.80 12.32
N ALA A 93 5.71 -32.61 11.18
CA ALA A 93 5.95 -31.30 10.58
C ALA A 93 5.63 -31.24 9.07
N GLU A 94 4.93 -32.23 8.53
CA GLU A 94 4.56 -32.27 7.11
C GLU A 94 3.07 -32.59 6.93
N ALA A 95 2.22 -31.63 7.26
CA ALA A 95 0.83 -31.60 6.81
C ALA A 95 0.28 -30.16 6.82
N HIS A 96 1.03 -29.21 6.26
CA HIS A 96 0.45 -27.99 5.72
C HIS A 96 0.75 -28.00 4.23
N ALA A 97 -0.28 -28.30 3.44
CA ALA A 97 -0.24 -28.19 2.00
C ALA A 97 0.29 -26.79 1.65
N ARG A 98 1.50 -26.73 1.09
CA ARG A 98 1.99 -25.52 0.43
C ARG A 98 0.97 -25.19 -0.66
N PRO A 99 0.50 -23.94 -0.80
CA PRO A 99 -0.22 -23.56 -2.00
C PRO A 99 0.67 -23.92 -3.18
N SER A 100 0.12 -24.61 -4.17
CA SER A 100 0.86 -24.92 -5.39
C SER A 100 1.48 -23.63 -5.91
N ALA A 101 2.80 -23.64 -6.10
CA ALA A 101 3.44 -22.59 -6.86
C ALA A 101 2.75 -22.60 -8.23
N MET A 102 2.01 -21.53 -8.56
CA MET A 102 1.45 -21.40 -9.90
C MET A 102 2.60 -21.47 -10.89
N ASP A 103 2.64 -22.52 -11.70
CA ASP A 103 3.59 -22.66 -12.78
C ASP A 103 3.30 -21.59 -13.85
N PHE A 104 4.28 -20.72 -14.09
CA PHE A 104 4.21 -19.54 -14.95
C PHE A 104 4.48 -19.81 -16.43
N ASN A 105 4.32 -21.05 -16.89
CA ASN A 105 4.58 -21.43 -18.27
C ASN A 105 3.28 -21.76 -19.01
N SER A 106 2.57 -20.73 -19.48
CA SER A 106 1.85 -20.81 -20.76
C SER A 106 1.29 -19.43 -21.19
N SER A 107 1.67 -19.03 -22.41
CA SER A 107 1.01 -18.07 -23.30
C SER A 107 0.40 -16.80 -22.66
N SER A 108 1.25 -15.81 -22.35
CA SER A 108 0.92 -14.40 -21.99
C SER A 108 0.01 -14.18 -20.76
N PRO A 109 0.56 -13.94 -19.54
CA PRO A 109 -0.29 -13.76 -18.36
C PRO A 109 0.01 -12.50 -17.54
N PHE A 110 0.14 -11.32 -18.16
CA PHE A 110 0.20 -10.05 -17.43
C PHE A 110 -1.03 -9.21 -17.75
N PRO A 111 -1.81 -8.80 -16.73
CA PRO A 111 -2.98 -7.97 -16.94
C PRO A 111 -2.59 -6.64 -17.57
N GLU A 112 -3.42 -6.17 -18.49
CA GLU A 112 -3.36 -4.78 -18.92
C GLU A 112 -3.95 -3.89 -17.81
N GLY A 113 -3.18 -2.91 -17.36
CA GLY A 113 -3.59 -2.01 -16.28
C GLY A 113 -3.64 -2.66 -14.89
N VAL A 114 -4.58 -2.21 -14.06
CA VAL A 114 -4.73 -2.60 -12.65
C VAL A 114 -5.98 -3.46 -12.49
N ILE A 115 -5.83 -4.66 -11.96
CA ILE A 115 -6.91 -5.68 -11.91
C ILE A 115 -7.37 -6.05 -10.51
N SER A 116 -6.73 -5.54 -9.48
CA SER A 116 -6.95 -5.94 -8.09
C SER A 116 -6.76 -4.76 -7.14
N PHE A 117 -7.51 -4.72 -6.04
CA PHE A 117 -7.24 -3.79 -4.95
C PHE A 117 -5.92 -4.07 -4.24
N LEU A 118 -5.36 -5.27 -4.40
CA LEU A 118 -4.06 -5.63 -3.86
C LEU A 118 -2.91 -5.19 -4.78
N ASP A 119 -3.17 -4.81 -6.05
CA ASP A 119 -2.17 -4.21 -6.93
C ASP A 119 -1.95 -2.74 -6.54
N THR A 120 -1.52 -2.55 -5.31
CA THR A 120 -1.32 -1.29 -4.60
C THR A 120 -0.26 -1.47 -3.53
N ASP A 121 0.27 -0.37 -3.02
CA ASP A 121 1.17 -0.41 -1.88
C ASP A 121 0.40 -0.69 -0.57
N LEU A 122 0.89 -1.59 0.30
CA LEU A 122 0.22 -1.99 1.55
C LEU A 122 -0.25 -0.82 2.41
N TYR A 123 0.51 0.28 2.44
CA TYR A 123 0.13 1.43 3.25
C TYR A 123 -1.18 2.08 2.83
N LYS A 124 -1.63 1.89 1.58
CA LYS A 124 -2.96 2.32 1.12
C LYS A 124 -4.07 1.58 1.86
N LEU A 125 -3.93 0.26 2.01
CA LEU A 125 -4.89 -0.57 2.72
C LEU A 125 -4.88 -0.31 4.22
N THR A 126 -3.69 -0.13 4.82
CA THR A 126 -3.62 0.18 6.27
C THR A 126 -4.12 1.59 6.56
N MET A 127 -3.81 2.58 5.72
CA MET A 127 -4.42 3.90 5.88
C MET A 127 -5.93 3.88 5.64
N GLN A 128 -6.45 3.14 4.65
CA GLN A 128 -7.89 3.02 4.45
C GLN A 128 -8.56 2.38 5.67
N CYS A 129 -7.94 1.37 6.28
CA CYS A 129 -8.43 0.77 7.53
C CYS A 129 -8.51 1.81 8.67
N ALA A 130 -7.49 2.65 8.84
CA ALA A 130 -7.49 3.70 9.87
C ALA A 130 -8.51 4.81 9.56
N VAL A 131 -8.60 5.24 8.30
CA VAL A 131 -9.58 6.21 7.82
C VAL A 131 -11.00 5.69 8.00
N PHE A 132 -11.27 4.43 7.62
CA PHE A 132 -12.56 3.79 7.83
C PHE A 132 -12.99 3.79 9.30
N LYS A 133 -12.04 3.63 10.22
CA LYS A 133 -12.32 3.64 11.66
C LYS A 133 -12.63 5.02 12.23
N PHE A 134 -11.95 6.07 11.78
CA PHE A 134 -11.98 7.38 12.45
C PHE A 134 -12.48 8.54 11.60
N PHE A 135 -12.31 8.48 10.29
CA PHE A 135 -12.52 9.59 9.36
C PHE A 135 -13.30 9.16 8.11
N LYS A 136 -14.14 8.14 8.24
CA LYS A 136 -14.81 7.46 7.11
C LYS A 136 -15.50 8.44 6.17
N ASP A 137 -16.31 9.34 6.72
CA ASP A 137 -17.16 10.24 5.96
C ASP A 137 -16.54 11.63 5.74
N VAL A 138 -15.24 11.79 6.02
CA VAL A 138 -14.55 13.06 5.79
C VAL A 138 -14.32 13.26 4.30
N GLU A 139 -14.87 14.34 3.75
CA GLU A 139 -14.61 14.74 2.36
C GLU A 139 -13.16 15.20 2.17
N VAL A 140 -12.53 14.70 1.11
CA VAL A 140 -11.15 15.01 0.72
C VAL A 140 -11.04 15.27 -0.78
N THR A 141 -9.94 15.91 -1.15
CA THR A 141 -9.53 16.03 -2.54
C THR A 141 -8.07 15.65 -2.70
N TYR A 142 -7.71 15.10 -3.87
CA TYR A 142 -6.34 14.86 -4.27
C TYR A 142 -6.04 15.56 -5.60
N ALA A 143 -4.79 16.00 -5.76
CA ALA A 143 -4.30 16.65 -6.96
C ALA A 143 -3.11 15.87 -7.55
N PHE A 144 -3.18 15.62 -8.85
CA PHE A 144 -2.06 15.12 -9.64
C PHE A 144 -1.08 16.23 -9.98
N THR A 145 0.20 15.88 -10.11
CA THR A 145 1.23 16.79 -10.61
C THR A 145 2.26 16.00 -11.41
N ASN A 146 2.46 16.40 -12.66
CA ASN A 146 3.61 15.99 -13.46
C ASN A 146 4.77 16.98 -13.22
N ARG A 147 5.88 16.48 -12.71
CA ARG A 147 7.11 17.26 -12.42
C ARG A 147 8.15 17.15 -13.54
N THR A 148 7.82 16.44 -14.61
CA THR A 148 8.56 16.33 -15.87
C THR A 148 7.68 16.91 -16.99
N PRO A 149 7.54 18.25 -17.08
CA PRO A 149 6.56 18.91 -17.96
C PRO A 149 6.85 18.73 -19.45
N ASP A 150 8.07 18.32 -19.81
CA ASP A 150 8.47 17.91 -21.15
C ASP A 150 7.85 16.56 -21.54
N LYS A 151 7.64 15.66 -20.58
CA LYS A 151 7.06 14.33 -20.78
C LYS A 151 5.54 14.37 -20.73
N ARG A 152 4.93 14.64 -21.90
CA ARG A 152 3.48 14.73 -22.15
C ARG A 152 2.90 13.41 -22.65
N LEU A 153 1.56 13.31 -22.68
CA LEU A 153 0.86 12.22 -23.34
C LEU A 153 0.31 12.66 -24.70
N SER A 154 0.21 11.70 -25.61
CA SER A 154 -0.62 11.81 -26.80
C SER A 154 -2.10 11.66 -26.42
N ARG A 155 -3.00 12.11 -27.29
CA ARG A 155 -4.44 11.92 -27.12
C ARG A 155 -4.81 10.44 -27.07
N ALA A 156 -4.12 9.58 -27.84
CA ALA A 156 -4.28 8.13 -27.74
C ALA A 156 -3.92 7.61 -26.33
N GLY A 157 -2.75 8.01 -25.80
CA GLY A 157 -2.33 7.63 -24.45
C GLY A 157 -3.27 8.14 -23.37
N PHE A 158 -3.79 9.36 -23.52
CA PHE A 158 -4.83 9.92 -22.65
C PHE A 158 -6.13 9.13 -22.70
N LYS A 159 -6.65 8.79 -23.89
CA LYS A 159 -7.89 8.00 -24.04
C LYS A 159 -7.74 6.63 -23.37
N TRP A 160 -6.60 5.97 -23.56
CA TRP A 160 -6.30 4.70 -22.89
C TRP A 160 -6.26 4.87 -21.37
N LEU A 161 -5.59 5.91 -20.86
CA LEU A 161 -5.52 6.18 -19.42
C LEU A 161 -6.90 6.43 -18.82
N ASP A 162 -7.74 7.28 -19.44
CA ASP A 162 -9.11 7.53 -18.95
C ASP A 162 -9.92 6.23 -18.92
N GLU A 163 -9.83 5.41 -19.97
CA GLU A 163 -10.53 4.11 -20.02
C GLU A 163 -10.07 3.18 -18.89
N GLN A 164 -8.76 3.06 -18.64
CA GLN A 164 -8.22 2.23 -17.56
C GLN A 164 -8.66 2.75 -16.19
N ILE A 165 -8.70 4.07 -15.99
CA ILE A 165 -9.24 4.68 -14.77
C ILE A 165 -10.73 4.35 -14.59
N ARG A 166 -11.52 4.32 -15.66
CA ARG A 166 -12.93 3.87 -15.59
C ARG A 166 -13.03 2.40 -15.18
N LYS A 167 -12.14 1.53 -15.70
CA LYS A 167 -12.11 0.10 -15.38
C LYS A 167 -11.81 -0.19 -13.90
N LEU A 168 -11.19 0.73 -13.17
CA LEU A 168 -11.01 0.60 -11.71
C LEU A 168 -12.34 0.41 -10.96
N GLY A 169 -13.46 0.90 -11.51
CA GLY A 169 -14.80 0.68 -10.92
C GLY A 169 -15.31 -0.76 -11.02
N ASN A 170 -14.66 -1.61 -11.83
CA ASN A 170 -15.01 -3.02 -11.99
C ASN A 170 -14.27 -3.93 -10.99
N ILE A 171 -13.30 -3.39 -10.25
CA ILE A 171 -12.50 -4.16 -9.31
C ILE A 171 -13.34 -4.46 -8.06
N SER A 172 -13.22 -5.71 -7.61
CA SER A 172 -13.76 -6.20 -6.35
C SER A 172 -12.72 -7.07 -5.67
N LEU A 173 -12.68 -7.05 -4.33
CA LEU A 173 -11.83 -7.96 -3.58
C LEU A 173 -12.26 -9.42 -3.83
N LEU A 174 -11.35 -10.23 -4.38
CA LEU A 174 -11.60 -11.65 -4.61
C LEU A 174 -11.51 -12.45 -3.30
N ASN A 175 -12.12 -13.63 -3.26
CA ASN A 175 -12.10 -14.48 -2.06
C ASN A 175 -10.67 -14.84 -1.62
N ASP A 176 -9.80 -15.23 -2.56
CA ASP A 176 -8.43 -15.61 -2.24
C ASP A 176 -7.61 -14.41 -1.72
N GLU A 177 -7.88 -13.22 -2.25
CA GLU A 177 -7.29 -11.96 -1.79
C GLU A 177 -7.76 -11.62 -0.37
N TYR A 178 -9.06 -11.78 -0.10
CA TYR A 178 -9.63 -11.63 1.24
C TYR A 178 -8.97 -12.59 2.24
N GLN A 179 -8.84 -13.88 1.90
CA GLN A 179 -8.20 -14.86 2.78
C GLN A 179 -6.70 -14.55 2.97
N PHE A 180 -6.02 -14.09 1.92
CA PHE A 180 -4.63 -13.65 2.00
C PHE A 180 -4.48 -12.50 3.00
N LEU A 181 -5.29 -11.44 2.87
CA LEU A 181 -5.28 -10.30 3.79
C LEU A 181 -5.60 -10.73 5.22
N LYS A 182 -6.63 -11.56 5.42
CA LYS A 182 -7.03 -12.06 6.74
C LYS A 182 -5.91 -12.86 7.43
N THR A 183 -5.15 -13.63 6.66
CA THR A 183 -4.11 -14.52 7.20
C THR A 183 -2.77 -13.81 7.39
N HIS A 184 -2.37 -12.95 6.45
CA HIS A 184 -1.03 -12.35 6.41
C HIS A 184 -0.99 -10.90 6.91
N CYS A 185 -2.15 -10.23 6.96
CA CYS A 185 -2.29 -8.84 7.40
C CYS A 185 -3.22 -8.75 8.62
N HIS A 186 -2.94 -9.53 9.67
CA HIS A 186 -3.78 -9.66 10.87
C HIS A 186 -4.08 -8.34 11.62
N TYR A 187 -3.33 -7.28 11.32
CA TYR A 187 -3.54 -5.93 11.85
C TYR A 187 -4.70 -5.20 11.16
N LEU A 188 -5.20 -5.70 10.02
CA LEU A 188 -6.42 -5.21 9.40
C LEU A 188 -7.62 -5.72 10.20
N THR A 189 -8.49 -4.82 10.65
CA THR A 189 -9.63 -5.18 11.50
C THR A 189 -10.67 -6.01 10.72
N PRO A 190 -11.37 -6.97 11.36
CA PRO A 190 -12.43 -7.72 10.72
C PRO A 190 -13.48 -6.85 10.02
N ASP A 191 -13.95 -5.78 10.68
CA ASP A 191 -14.94 -4.86 10.12
C ASP A 191 -14.46 -4.18 8.83
N TYR A 192 -13.18 -3.81 8.77
CA TYR A 192 -12.56 -3.27 7.57
C TYR A 192 -12.46 -4.30 6.44
N LEU A 193 -12.14 -5.57 6.75
CA LEU A 193 -12.09 -6.62 5.72
C LEU A 193 -13.48 -6.89 5.11
N GLU A 194 -14.53 -6.89 5.94
CA GLU A 194 -15.91 -6.99 5.44
C GLU A 194 -16.30 -5.76 4.61
N TYR A 195 -15.94 -4.55 5.07
CA TYR A 195 -16.10 -3.33 4.27
C TYR A 195 -15.40 -3.42 2.91
N LEU A 196 -14.14 -3.86 2.88
CA LEU A 196 -13.35 -3.95 1.65
C LEU A 196 -13.91 -4.98 0.65
N ARG A 197 -14.59 -6.03 1.14
CA ARG A 197 -15.26 -7.03 0.28
C ARG A 197 -16.39 -6.41 -0.53
N GLU A 198 -17.19 -5.56 0.11
CA GLU A 198 -18.32 -4.87 -0.53
C GLU A 198 -17.90 -3.56 -1.22
N PHE A 199 -16.72 -3.03 -0.90
CA PHE A 199 -16.20 -1.78 -1.41
C PHE A 199 -16.08 -1.78 -2.94
N ARG A 200 -16.52 -0.68 -3.58
CA ARG A 200 -16.35 -0.43 -5.01
C ARG A 200 -15.96 1.02 -5.24
N LEU A 201 -15.00 1.21 -6.14
CA LEU A 201 -14.63 2.54 -6.63
C LEU A 201 -15.71 3.07 -7.58
N ARG A 202 -15.95 4.38 -7.57
CA ARG A 202 -16.90 5.07 -8.46
C ARG A 202 -16.15 6.12 -9.31
N PRO A 203 -15.26 5.69 -10.22
CA PRO A 203 -14.38 6.62 -10.95
C PRO A 203 -15.14 7.62 -11.82
N ARG A 204 -16.39 7.33 -12.22
CA ARG A 204 -17.27 8.27 -12.92
C ARG A 204 -17.67 9.49 -12.10
N GLU A 205 -17.78 9.33 -10.79
CA GLU A 205 -18.18 10.39 -9.86
C GLU A 205 -16.97 11.04 -9.18
N GLN A 206 -15.95 10.24 -8.91
CA GLN A 206 -14.85 10.58 -8.02
C GLN A 206 -13.63 11.14 -8.76
N VAL A 207 -13.43 10.80 -10.04
CA VAL A 207 -12.23 11.16 -10.80
C VAL A 207 -12.58 12.00 -12.02
N ALA A 208 -12.00 13.19 -12.10
CA ALA A 208 -12.00 14.05 -13.27
C ALA A 208 -10.61 14.02 -13.91
N VAL A 209 -10.53 13.50 -15.14
CA VAL A 209 -9.32 13.46 -15.96
C VAL A 209 -9.53 14.44 -17.12
N THR A 210 -8.58 15.33 -17.35
CA THR A 210 -8.65 16.32 -18.43
C THR A 210 -7.38 16.30 -19.28
N PHE A 211 -7.52 16.63 -20.56
CA PHE A 211 -6.45 16.73 -21.53
C PHE A 211 -6.42 18.15 -22.09
N ALA A 212 -5.28 18.82 -21.95
CA ALA A 212 -5.03 20.14 -22.48
C ALA A 212 -4.04 20.02 -23.66
N PRO A 213 -4.51 20.10 -24.92
CA PRO A 213 -3.63 19.95 -26.08
C PRO A 213 -2.58 21.05 -26.14
N LEU A 214 -1.39 20.68 -26.62
CA LEU A 214 -0.30 21.59 -26.93
C LEU A 214 -0.50 22.14 -28.34
N GLY A 215 -0.98 23.38 -28.42
CA GLY A 215 -1.27 24.03 -29.70
C GLY A 215 -2.74 23.88 -30.12
N GLU A 216 -2.99 23.73 -31.41
CA GLU A 216 -4.36 23.58 -31.94
C GLU A 216 -4.90 22.18 -31.62
N ASP A 217 -6.13 22.12 -31.09
CA ASP A 217 -6.83 20.85 -30.85
C ASP A 217 -7.38 20.32 -32.18
N THR A 218 -6.62 19.44 -32.85
CA THR A 218 -7.06 18.83 -34.12
C THR A 218 -8.00 17.64 -33.92
N GLY A 219 -8.08 17.12 -32.70
CA GLY A 219 -8.79 15.89 -32.35
C GLY A 219 -8.04 14.60 -32.74
N ALA A 220 -6.85 14.70 -33.33
CA ALA A 220 -6.04 13.56 -33.75
C ALA A 220 -5.46 12.81 -32.54
N ASP A 221 -5.29 11.49 -32.70
CA ASP A 221 -4.70 10.62 -31.69
C ASP A 221 -3.23 10.96 -31.38
N SER A 222 -2.55 11.60 -32.34
CA SER A 222 -1.17 12.10 -32.22
C SER A 222 -1.05 13.44 -31.51
N ASP A 223 -2.15 14.16 -31.24
CA ASP A 223 -2.08 15.44 -30.53
C ASP A 223 -1.42 15.22 -29.17
N LEU A 224 -0.40 16.04 -28.86
CA LEU A 224 0.26 16.02 -27.56
C LEU A 224 -0.44 16.97 -26.61
N GLY A 225 -0.45 16.67 -25.32
CA GLY A 225 -1.07 17.53 -24.33
C GLY A 225 -0.70 17.20 -22.90
N ASP A 226 -0.96 18.17 -22.02
CA ASP A 226 -0.84 18.00 -20.59
C ASP A 226 -2.10 17.31 -20.04
N ILE A 227 -1.90 16.45 -19.03
CA ILE A 227 -3.01 15.82 -18.31
C ILE A 227 -3.15 16.43 -16.91
N ASP A 228 -4.38 16.59 -16.46
CA ASP A 228 -4.70 16.93 -15.08
C ASP A 228 -5.74 15.94 -14.53
N ILE A 229 -5.50 15.49 -13.29
CA ILE A 229 -6.32 14.48 -12.62
C ILE A 229 -6.69 15.00 -11.24
N LYS A 230 -8.00 15.12 -10.99
CA LYS A 230 -8.56 15.52 -9.69
C LYS A 230 -9.43 14.40 -9.15
N ILE A 231 -9.20 14.05 -7.90
CA ILE A 231 -9.96 13.02 -7.19
C ILE A 231 -10.72 13.70 -6.04
N ARG A 232 -11.99 13.38 -5.84
CA ARG A 232 -12.84 13.93 -4.77
C ARG A 232 -13.84 12.92 -4.25
N GLY A 233 -14.22 13.07 -2.97
CA GLY A 233 -15.21 12.26 -2.28
C GLY A 233 -14.78 12.02 -0.83
N THR A 234 -15.45 11.09 -0.14
CA THR A 234 -15.03 10.69 1.20
C THR A 234 -13.64 10.06 1.18
N TRP A 235 -12.89 10.22 2.27
CA TRP A 235 -11.52 9.74 2.39
C TRP A 235 -11.47 8.21 2.28
N SER A 236 -12.45 7.51 2.88
CA SER A 236 -12.55 6.05 2.76
C SER A 236 -12.74 5.57 1.32
N ASP A 237 -13.42 6.35 0.48
CA ASP A 237 -13.76 5.94 -0.88
C ASP A 237 -12.70 6.32 -1.91
N THR A 238 -11.82 7.27 -1.58
CA THR A 238 -10.89 7.87 -2.55
C THR A 238 -9.42 7.55 -2.30
N ILE A 239 -9.06 7.12 -1.09
CA ILE A 239 -7.66 6.87 -0.69
C ILE A 239 -6.93 5.81 -1.53
N LEU A 240 -7.66 4.87 -2.14
CA LEU A 240 -7.08 3.79 -2.95
C LEU A 240 -6.74 4.21 -4.39
N TYR A 241 -7.05 5.43 -4.83
CA TYR A 241 -6.80 5.87 -6.20
C TYR A 241 -5.34 6.24 -6.51
N GLU A 242 -4.56 6.72 -5.53
CA GLU A 242 -3.20 7.24 -5.76
C GLU A 242 -2.34 6.25 -6.55
N ILE A 243 -2.21 5.02 -6.05
CA ILE A 243 -1.25 4.06 -6.59
C ILE A 243 -1.67 3.53 -7.95
N PRO A 244 -2.93 3.07 -8.16
CA PRO A 244 -3.40 2.64 -9.47
C PRO A 244 -3.27 3.72 -10.54
N ILE A 245 -3.68 4.95 -10.25
CA ILE A 245 -3.64 6.03 -11.25
C ILE A 245 -2.20 6.40 -11.60
N LEU A 246 -1.28 6.46 -10.63
CA LEU A 246 0.13 6.71 -10.91
C LEU A 246 0.76 5.59 -11.73
N ALA A 247 0.50 4.32 -11.40
CA ALA A 247 0.99 3.18 -12.15
C ALA A 247 0.46 3.17 -13.60
N LEU A 248 -0.84 3.43 -13.79
CA LEU A 248 -1.47 3.53 -15.10
C LEU A 248 -0.93 4.72 -15.91
N THR A 249 -0.67 5.86 -15.27
CA THR A 249 -0.10 7.03 -15.97
C THR A 249 1.33 6.75 -16.44
N SER A 250 2.13 6.07 -15.61
CA SER A 250 3.46 5.59 -16.00
C SER A 250 3.40 4.63 -17.18
N GLU A 251 2.52 3.63 -17.10
CA GLU A 251 2.32 2.63 -18.16
C GLU A 251 1.83 3.28 -19.47
N ALA A 252 0.88 4.23 -19.39
CA ALA A 252 0.42 4.98 -20.57
C ALA A 252 1.57 5.69 -21.28
N TYR A 253 2.48 6.32 -20.53
CA TYR A 253 3.62 7.00 -21.13
C TYR A 253 4.58 6.04 -21.83
N PHE A 254 4.96 4.94 -21.19
CA PHE A 254 5.90 3.97 -21.79
C PHE A 254 5.26 3.06 -22.84
N ARG A 255 3.93 3.08 -22.94
CA ARG A 255 3.18 2.35 -23.97
C ARG A 255 2.95 3.17 -25.24
N PHE A 256 2.76 4.49 -25.10
CA PHE A 256 2.34 5.35 -26.22
C PHE A 256 3.34 6.45 -26.59
N MET A 257 4.27 6.80 -25.70
CA MET A 257 5.20 7.93 -25.90
C MET A 257 6.63 7.47 -26.06
N ASP A 258 7.19 6.84 -25.03
CA ASP A 258 8.53 6.27 -25.07
C ASP A 258 8.42 4.76 -25.20
N THR A 259 8.53 4.26 -26.44
CA THR A 259 8.41 2.83 -26.78
C THR A 259 9.75 2.19 -27.16
N ASP A 260 10.85 2.93 -27.09
CA ASP A 260 12.18 2.46 -27.48
C ASP A 260 12.86 1.69 -26.35
N TRP A 261 12.24 0.61 -25.86
CA TRP A 261 12.75 -0.20 -24.75
C TRP A 261 12.24 -1.64 -24.88
N SER A 262 12.93 -2.60 -24.24
CA SER A 262 12.49 -3.99 -24.16
C SER A 262 12.62 -4.55 -22.74
N TYR A 263 11.99 -5.70 -22.49
CA TYR A 263 12.11 -6.42 -21.23
C TYR A 263 13.42 -7.20 -21.08
N ASP A 264 14.25 -7.23 -22.13
CA ASP A 264 15.46 -8.07 -22.15
C ASP A 264 16.42 -7.67 -21.03
N GLY A 265 16.90 -8.66 -20.29
CA GLY A 265 17.84 -8.44 -19.19
C GLY A 265 17.23 -7.86 -17.90
N GLN A 266 15.93 -7.56 -17.84
CA GLN A 266 15.33 -6.93 -16.65
C GLN A 266 15.32 -7.85 -15.42
N GLU A 267 15.08 -9.15 -15.60
CA GLU A 267 15.16 -10.12 -14.49
C GLU A 267 16.61 -10.26 -13.99
N GLU A 268 17.57 -10.36 -14.91
CA GLU A 268 19.00 -10.47 -14.61
C GLU A 268 19.52 -9.22 -13.92
N GLN A 269 19.14 -8.03 -14.40
CA GLN A 269 19.51 -6.76 -13.79
C GLN A 269 18.96 -6.65 -12.36
N ALA A 270 17.70 -7.05 -12.13
CA ALA A 270 17.11 -7.07 -10.80
C ALA A 270 17.78 -8.09 -9.88
N PHE A 271 18.15 -9.27 -10.41
CA PHE A 271 18.93 -10.27 -9.70
C PHE A 271 20.30 -9.71 -9.26
N GLU A 272 21.05 -9.07 -10.16
CA GLU A 272 22.36 -8.49 -9.85
C GLU A 272 22.27 -7.37 -8.81
N LYS A 273 21.27 -6.48 -8.95
CA LYS A 273 20.99 -5.44 -7.95
C LYS A 273 20.67 -6.05 -6.59
N GLY A 274 19.83 -7.08 -6.58
CA GLY A 274 19.49 -7.85 -5.39
C GLY A 274 20.73 -8.46 -4.73
N MET A 275 21.57 -9.16 -5.49
CA MET A 275 22.79 -9.78 -4.98
C MET A 275 23.73 -8.76 -4.34
N LYS A 276 24.00 -7.62 -5.01
CA LYS A 276 24.86 -6.56 -4.47
C LYS A 276 24.37 -6.02 -3.12
N LEU A 277 23.05 -5.80 -2.99
CA LEU A 277 22.45 -5.34 -1.74
C LEU A 277 22.55 -6.40 -0.64
N LEU A 278 22.29 -7.67 -0.97
CA LEU A 278 22.30 -8.77 -0.01
C LEU A 278 23.72 -9.13 0.46
N GLU A 279 24.71 -9.10 -0.44
CA GLU A 279 26.13 -9.26 -0.14
C GLU A 279 26.62 -8.17 0.83
N ALA A 280 26.18 -6.93 0.63
CA ALA A 280 26.48 -5.82 1.53
C ALA A 280 25.74 -5.88 2.88
N GLY A 281 24.91 -6.90 3.13
CA GLY A 281 24.17 -7.03 4.38
C GLY A 281 22.95 -6.10 4.50
N CYS A 282 22.43 -5.60 3.39
CA CYS A 282 21.25 -4.73 3.40
C CYS A 282 19.98 -5.55 3.61
N VAL A 283 19.07 -5.03 4.45
CA VAL A 283 17.69 -5.51 4.55
C VAL A 283 16.83 -4.65 3.63
N THR A 284 16.37 -5.23 2.52
CA THR A 284 15.74 -4.48 1.41
C THR A 284 14.31 -4.92 1.19
N SER A 285 13.45 -4.02 0.75
CA SER A 285 12.12 -4.30 0.20
C SER A 285 11.94 -3.58 -1.12
N GLU A 286 11.10 -4.15 -1.99
CA GLU A 286 10.70 -3.52 -3.25
C GLU A 286 9.55 -2.53 -3.00
N PHE A 287 9.64 -1.31 -3.54
CA PHE A 287 8.75 -0.18 -3.22
C PHE A 287 8.37 0.65 -4.47
N GLY A 288 8.26 0.00 -5.62
CA GLY A 288 8.31 0.62 -6.93
C GLY A 288 6.98 0.71 -7.68
N THR A 289 5.85 0.26 -7.12
CA THR A 289 4.56 0.17 -7.84
C THR A 289 4.14 1.48 -8.49
N ARG A 290 4.16 2.60 -7.75
CA ARG A 290 3.64 3.90 -8.24
C ARG A 290 4.35 4.48 -9.47
N ARG A 291 5.57 4.02 -9.79
CA ARG A 291 6.37 4.51 -10.92
C ARG A 291 6.96 3.35 -11.73
N ARG A 292 6.39 2.15 -11.61
CA ARG A 292 6.78 1.01 -12.43
C ARG A 292 6.59 1.33 -13.91
N ARG A 293 7.42 0.78 -14.78
CA ARG A 293 7.22 0.93 -16.23
C ARG A 293 5.88 0.34 -16.65
N ASP A 294 5.61 -0.87 -16.21
CA ASP A 294 4.32 -1.55 -16.27
C ASP A 294 4.24 -2.67 -15.21
N TYR A 295 3.11 -3.38 -15.15
CA TYR A 295 2.93 -4.51 -14.25
C TYR A 295 3.91 -5.67 -14.55
N HIS A 296 4.15 -5.96 -15.84
CA HIS A 296 5.01 -7.08 -16.25
C HIS A 296 6.45 -6.90 -15.75
N THR A 297 7.00 -5.70 -15.93
CA THR A 297 8.30 -5.27 -15.45
C THR A 297 8.43 -5.47 -13.95
N GLN A 298 7.45 -5.02 -13.17
CA GLN A 298 7.50 -5.21 -11.71
C GLN A 298 7.53 -6.70 -11.33
N ALA A 299 6.81 -7.56 -12.07
CA ALA A 299 6.86 -9.01 -11.86
C ALA A 299 8.23 -9.62 -12.24
N LEU A 300 8.88 -9.18 -13.33
CA LEU A 300 10.24 -9.61 -13.71
C LEU A 300 11.28 -9.19 -12.66
N VAL A 301 11.20 -7.95 -12.20
CA VAL A 301 12.03 -7.44 -11.11
C VAL A 301 11.89 -8.32 -9.88
N PHE A 302 10.64 -8.67 -9.52
CA PHE A 302 10.39 -9.47 -8.34
C PHE A 302 10.90 -10.92 -8.49
N ARG A 303 10.80 -11.51 -9.68
CA ARG A 303 11.45 -12.80 -9.99
C ARG A 303 12.95 -12.75 -9.75
N GLY A 304 13.63 -11.71 -10.27
CA GLY A 304 15.07 -11.50 -10.08
C GLY A 304 15.46 -11.34 -8.61
N LEU A 305 14.71 -10.54 -7.84
CA LEU A 305 14.96 -10.33 -6.41
C LEU A 305 14.74 -11.60 -5.58
N VAL A 306 13.69 -12.38 -5.85
CA VAL A 306 13.45 -13.66 -5.16
C VAL A 306 14.56 -14.67 -5.48
N LYS A 307 15.01 -14.72 -6.75
CA LYS A 307 16.15 -15.55 -7.16
C LYS A 307 17.42 -15.15 -6.39
N ALA A 308 17.72 -13.85 -6.33
CA ALA A 308 18.86 -13.33 -5.57
C ALA A 308 18.74 -13.66 -4.08
N SER A 309 17.55 -13.54 -3.49
CA SER A 309 17.32 -13.89 -2.09
C SER A 309 17.56 -15.36 -1.79
N LYS A 310 17.17 -16.28 -2.69
CA LYS A 310 17.43 -17.71 -2.54
C LYS A 310 18.92 -18.03 -2.64
N GLU A 311 19.60 -17.42 -3.60
CA GLU A 311 21.05 -17.61 -3.79
C GLU A 311 21.85 -17.04 -2.62
N ALA A 312 21.50 -15.85 -2.14
CA ALA A 312 22.12 -15.23 -0.98
C ALA A 312 21.97 -16.09 0.28
N ALA A 313 20.77 -16.65 0.50
CA ALA A 313 20.53 -17.57 1.62
C ALA A 313 21.37 -18.84 1.50
N ALA A 314 21.49 -19.43 0.30
CA ALA A 314 22.33 -20.61 0.05
C ALA A 314 23.83 -20.34 0.30
N LYS A 315 24.28 -19.10 0.04
CA LYS A 315 25.65 -18.64 0.32
C LYS A 315 25.87 -18.16 1.75
N GLY A 316 24.83 -18.13 2.60
CA GLY A 316 24.92 -17.61 3.97
C GLY A 316 25.22 -16.10 4.06
N LEU A 317 24.79 -15.32 3.06
CA LEU A 317 25.02 -13.87 3.05
C LEU A 317 24.18 -13.15 4.12
N PRO A 318 24.66 -12.02 4.66
CA PRO A 318 24.03 -11.36 5.80
C PRO A 318 22.77 -10.55 5.47
N GLY A 319 22.55 -10.20 4.19
CA GLY A 319 21.42 -9.38 3.78
C GLY A 319 20.12 -10.17 3.62
N LYS A 320 18.99 -9.46 3.53
CA LYS A 320 17.68 -10.09 3.41
C LYS A 320 16.74 -9.30 2.51
N LEU A 321 16.01 -10.00 1.64
CA LEU A 321 14.79 -9.48 1.02
C LEU A 321 13.66 -9.60 2.04
N SER A 322 13.20 -8.46 2.55
CA SER A 322 12.19 -8.36 3.59
C SER A 322 10.75 -8.40 3.07
N GLY A 323 10.52 -8.04 1.79
CA GLY A 323 9.20 -8.07 1.18
C GLY A 323 9.05 -7.11 -0.02
N THR A 324 7.80 -6.83 -0.38
CA THR A 324 7.39 -5.77 -1.33
C THR A 324 6.23 -4.98 -0.75
N SER A 325 6.07 -3.72 -1.12
CA SER A 325 4.82 -3.00 -0.81
C SER A 325 3.64 -3.48 -1.64
N ASN A 326 3.85 -4.04 -2.83
CA ASN A 326 2.76 -4.46 -3.69
C ASN A 326 2.07 -5.71 -3.14
N VAL A 327 0.88 -5.56 -2.58
CA VAL A 327 0.21 -6.66 -1.85
C VAL A 327 -0.13 -7.83 -2.77
N HIS A 328 -0.42 -7.55 -4.04
CA HIS A 328 -0.74 -8.58 -5.03
C HIS A 328 0.49 -9.39 -5.41
N LEU A 329 1.64 -8.75 -5.65
CA LEU A 329 2.90 -9.46 -5.88
C LEU A 329 3.39 -10.18 -4.62
N ALA A 330 3.17 -9.59 -3.43
CA ALA A 330 3.44 -10.28 -2.16
C ALA A 330 2.68 -11.61 -2.08
N MET A 331 1.38 -11.58 -2.38
CA MET A 331 0.52 -12.77 -2.46
C MET A 331 1.00 -13.77 -3.51
N ARG A 332 1.27 -13.31 -4.75
CA ARG A 332 1.66 -14.19 -5.86
C ARG A 332 2.99 -14.90 -5.64
N PHE A 333 3.96 -14.23 -5.01
CA PHE A 333 5.29 -14.77 -4.78
C PHE A 333 5.48 -15.40 -3.39
N GLY A 334 4.45 -15.37 -2.53
CA GLY A 334 4.50 -15.97 -1.20
C GLY A 334 5.50 -15.30 -0.27
N ILE A 335 5.57 -13.96 -0.31
CA ILE A 335 6.50 -13.14 0.48
C ILE A 335 5.74 -12.06 1.27
N PRO A 336 6.33 -11.51 2.35
CA PRO A 336 5.61 -10.56 3.20
C PRO A 336 5.28 -9.24 2.47
N PRO A 337 4.04 -8.73 2.58
CA PRO A 337 3.73 -7.36 2.22
C PRO A 337 4.31 -6.40 3.27
N VAL A 338 4.92 -5.30 2.84
CA VAL A 338 5.55 -4.30 3.71
C VAL A 338 4.97 -2.91 3.52
N GLY A 339 4.83 -2.16 4.61
CA GLY A 339 4.18 -0.87 4.58
C GLY A 339 4.44 -0.07 5.85
N THR A 340 4.39 1.25 5.71
CA THR A 340 4.53 2.23 6.80
C THR A 340 3.50 3.32 6.59
N VAL A 341 3.14 4.08 7.63
CA VAL A 341 2.25 5.24 7.46
C VAL A 341 2.80 6.21 6.41
N ALA A 342 1.94 6.90 5.66
CA ALA A 342 2.33 7.92 4.70
C ALA A 342 1.91 9.34 5.12
N HIS A 343 2.46 10.34 4.45
CA HIS A 343 2.24 11.75 4.78
C HIS A 343 0.77 12.15 4.81
N GLU A 344 -0.06 11.61 3.90
CA GLU A 344 -1.47 12.01 3.83
C GLU A 344 -2.22 11.78 5.15
N TRP A 345 -1.79 10.81 5.97
CA TRP A 345 -2.37 10.58 7.28
C TRP A 345 -2.21 11.82 8.16
N PHE A 346 -0.97 12.29 8.31
CA PHE A 346 -0.65 13.48 9.08
C PHE A 346 -1.23 14.77 8.45
N MET A 347 -1.14 14.89 7.12
CA MET A 347 -1.69 16.03 6.38
C MET A 347 -3.21 16.13 6.54
N GLY A 348 -3.90 15.01 6.38
CA GLY A 348 -5.36 14.91 6.49
C GLY A 348 -5.83 15.14 7.93
N THR A 349 -5.19 14.51 8.92
CA THR A 349 -5.49 14.78 10.34
C THR A 349 -5.32 16.27 10.66
N ALA A 350 -4.23 16.92 10.23
CA ALA A 350 -4.01 18.34 10.46
C ALA A 350 -5.12 19.21 9.83
N ALA A 351 -5.51 18.93 8.59
CA ALA A 351 -6.58 19.66 7.90
C ALA A 351 -7.95 19.42 8.55
N ILE A 352 -8.23 18.21 9.04
CA ILE A 352 -9.49 17.87 9.74
C ILE A 352 -9.61 18.64 11.05
N ILE A 353 -8.56 18.63 11.89
CA ILE A 353 -8.62 19.26 13.21
C ILE A 353 -8.38 20.77 13.15
N GLY A 354 -7.67 21.26 12.13
CA GLY A 354 -7.37 22.68 11.95
C GLY A 354 -6.35 23.26 12.94
N ASP A 355 -5.57 22.39 13.61
CA ASP A 355 -4.59 22.74 14.64
C ASP A 355 -3.27 22.00 14.36
N TYR A 356 -2.32 22.71 13.74
CA TYR A 356 -1.04 22.12 13.33
C TYR A 356 -0.11 21.83 14.51
N LYS A 357 -0.27 22.48 15.67
CA LYS A 357 0.56 22.23 16.87
C LYS A 357 0.25 20.90 17.52
N ASN A 358 -0.99 20.42 17.40
CA ASN A 358 -1.42 19.14 17.97
C ASN A 358 -1.61 18.06 16.90
N ALA A 359 -1.58 18.41 15.61
CA ALA A 359 -1.81 17.48 14.50
C ALA A 359 -0.92 16.24 14.52
N THR A 360 0.37 16.39 14.83
CA THR A 360 1.29 15.25 14.85
C THR A 360 0.95 14.26 15.96
N GLU A 361 0.67 14.74 17.18
CA GLU A 361 0.24 13.86 18.28
C GLU A 361 -1.11 13.21 17.95
N GLU A 362 -2.05 13.95 17.38
CA GLU A 362 -3.38 13.41 17.06
C GLU A 362 -3.31 12.34 15.96
N ALA A 363 -2.43 12.52 14.96
CA ALA A 363 -2.17 11.50 13.95
C ALA A 363 -1.52 10.24 14.55
N LEU A 364 -0.52 10.41 15.43
CA LEU A 364 0.11 9.29 16.13
C LEU A 364 -0.88 8.55 17.03
N ARG A 365 -1.69 9.30 17.79
CA ARG A 365 -2.74 8.81 18.67
C ARG A 365 -3.73 7.92 17.93
N HIS A 366 -4.29 8.39 16.82
CA HIS A 366 -5.25 7.61 16.05
C HIS A 366 -4.59 6.38 15.42
N TRP A 367 -3.35 6.49 14.93
CA TRP A 367 -2.65 5.37 14.32
C TRP A 367 -2.44 4.21 15.31
N VAL A 368 -1.89 4.50 16.50
CA VAL A 368 -1.66 3.47 17.52
C VAL A 368 -2.97 2.96 18.11
N SER A 369 -4.01 3.78 18.16
CA SER A 369 -5.36 3.35 18.58
C SER A 369 -6.00 2.41 17.55
N CYS A 370 -5.58 2.48 16.28
CA CYS A 370 -6.00 1.53 15.24
C CYS A 370 -5.25 0.20 15.35
N PHE A 371 -3.92 0.25 15.45
CA PHE A 371 -3.06 -0.92 15.20
C PHE A 371 -2.30 -1.44 16.42
N GLY A 372 -2.40 -0.78 17.57
CA GLY A 372 -1.64 -1.12 18.76
C GLY A 372 -0.14 -0.93 18.54
N SER A 373 0.64 -1.98 18.79
CA SER A 373 2.09 -2.04 18.52
C SER A 373 2.45 -2.47 17.10
N ASN A 374 1.45 -2.83 16.27
CA ASN A 374 1.69 -3.18 14.87
C ASN A 374 1.87 -1.91 14.02
N LEU A 375 2.56 -2.04 12.88
CA LEU A 375 2.78 -0.94 11.92
C LEU A 375 3.43 0.32 12.57
N ALA A 376 4.30 0.10 13.55
CA ALA A 376 4.85 1.13 14.41
C ALA A 376 6.21 1.67 13.90
N ILE A 377 6.28 2.01 12.60
CA ILE A 377 7.37 2.80 12.02
C ILE A 377 6.83 4.21 11.76
N ALA A 378 7.44 5.21 12.38
CA ALA A 378 6.97 6.60 12.38
C ALA A 378 7.53 7.39 11.18
N LEU A 379 6.71 8.21 10.54
CA LEU A 379 7.12 9.12 9.47
C LEU A 379 7.26 10.55 10.02
N THR A 380 8.47 11.06 10.06
CA THR A 380 8.86 12.18 10.92
C THR A 380 8.79 13.55 10.25
N ASP A 381 8.93 13.60 8.93
CA ASP A 381 9.20 14.86 8.23
C ASP A 381 7.94 15.62 7.78
N THR A 382 6.71 15.16 7.99
CA THR A 382 5.52 15.83 7.42
C THR A 382 5.46 17.34 7.72
N PHE A 383 5.67 17.73 8.98
CA PHE A 383 5.75 19.13 9.43
C PHE A 383 7.14 19.50 9.98
N GLY A 384 8.15 18.70 9.61
CA GLY A 384 9.51 18.79 10.13
C GLY A 384 9.79 17.83 11.28
N THR A 385 10.95 17.16 11.23
CA THR A 385 11.36 16.15 12.22
C THR A 385 11.42 16.74 13.64
N ARG A 386 11.88 17.98 13.81
CA ARG A 386 11.94 18.60 15.14
C ARG A 386 10.57 18.72 15.81
N GLU A 387 9.55 19.14 15.06
CA GLU A 387 8.19 19.23 15.59
C GLU A 387 7.67 17.83 15.92
N PHE A 388 7.92 16.87 15.03
CA PHE A 388 7.52 15.48 15.25
C PHE A 388 8.08 14.90 16.55
N LEU A 389 9.37 15.11 16.82
CA LEU A 389 10.04 14.57 18.00
C LEU A 389 9.45 15.10 19.32
N GLN A 390 8.88 16.31 19.34
CA GLN A 390 8.18 16.83 20.52
C GLN A 390 6.90 16.04 20.81
N ALA A 391 6.10 15.73 19.78
CA ALA A 391 4.94 14.87 19.93
C ALA A 391 5.34 13.43 20.27
N PHE A 392 6.44 12.94 19.69
CA PHE A 392 6.93 11.58 19.86
C PHE A 392 7.40 11.27 21.29
N SER A 393 7.81 12.28 22.05
CA SER A 393 8.16 12.17 23.47
C SER A 393 6.95 12.11 24.40
N ARG A 394 5.73 12.40 23.91
CA ARG A 394 4.53 12.46 24.77
C ARG A 394 4.05 11.05 25.16
N PRO A 395 3.53 10.87 26.38
CA PRO A 395 2.82 9.65 26.76
C PRO A 395 1.60 9.40 25.87
N ILE A 396 1.38 8.15 25.48
CA ILE A 396 0.27 7.77 24.60
C ILE A 396 -1.07 8.00 25.31
N ARG A 397 -2.00 8.63 24.60
CA ARG A 397 -3.39 8.81 25.04
C ARG A 397 -4.31 8.10 24.04
N PRO A 398 -4.65 6.83 24.21
CA PRO A 398 -5.42 6.10 23.21
C PRO A 398 -6.84 6.69 23.03
N VAL A 399 -7.42 6.49 21.85
CA VAL A 399 -8.82 6.83 21.58
C VAL A 399 -9.72 5.81 22.30
N GLU A 400 -10.80 6.29 22.92
CA GLU A 400 -11.77 5.43 23.62
C GLU A 400 -12.46 4.47 22.64
N GLY A 401 -12.74 3.24 23.08
CA GLY A 401 -13.34 2.20 22.23
C GLY A 401 -12.41 1.63 21.15
N ALA A 402 -11.13 2.00 21.17
CA ALA A 402 -10.12 1.49 20.25
C ALA A 402 -9.32 0.32 20.87
N VAL A 403 -8.10 0.06 20.39
CA VAL A 403 -7.22 -0.98 20.97
C VAL A 403 -7.07 -0.77 22.48
N SER A 404 -7.10 -1.86 23.26
CA SER A 404 -7.02 -1.82 24.73
C SER A 404 -5.83 -0.98 25.21
N GLN A 405 -6.08 -0.12 26.21
CA GLN A 405 -5.06 0.75 26.77
C GLN A 405 -3.89 -0.03 27.40
N ASP A 406 -4.14 -1.27 27.82
CA ASP A 406 -3.12 -2.14 28.46
C ASP A 406 -1.94 -2.44 27.53
N VAL A 407 -2.13 -2.39 26.20
CA VAL A 407 -1.05 -2.53 25.21
C VAL A 407 0.02 -1.44 25.36
N PHE A 408 -0.41 -0.26 25.83
CA PHE A 408 0.43 0.92 25.96
C PHE A 408 0.96 1.15 27.38
N LYS A 409 0.54 0.33 28.36
CA LYS A 409 1.05 0.43 29.73
C LYS A 409 2.45 -0.20 29.84
N LYS A 410 3.27 0.37 30.71
CA LYS A 410 4.52 -0.20 31.20
C LYS A 410 4.22 -1.14 32.36
N PRO A 411 5.20 -1.99 32.77
CA PRO A 411 5.04 -2.87 33.94
C PRO A 411 4.73 -2.12 35.24
N ASP A 412 5.15 -0.87 35.37
CA ASP A 412 4.87 -0.01 36.54
C ASP A 412 3.49 0.69 36.49
N GLY A 413 2.69 0.41 35.46
CA GLY A 413 1.36 1.00 35.25
C GLY A 413 1.35 2.36 34.55
N SER A 414 2.51 2.99 34.33
CA SER A 414 2.60 4.24 33.56
C SER A 414 2.40 4.02 32.07
N MET A 415 2.06 5.06 31.31
CA MET A 415 1.89 4.97 29.86
C MET A 415 3.25 5.06 29.15
N LYS A 416 3.46 4.21 28.15
CA LYS A 416 4.56 4.36 27.17
C LYS A 416 4.41 5.68 26.43
N THR A 417 5.53 6.28 26.10
CA THR A 417 5.61 7.33 25.08
C THR A 417 5.47 6.73 23.68
N TYR A 418 5.17 7.57 22.69
CA TYR A 418 5.19 7.11 21.30
C TYR A 418 6.58 6.60 20.89
N ALA A 419 7.66 7.26 21.34
CA ALA A 419 9.03 6.83 21.07
C ALA A 419 9.38 5.45 21.66
N GLU A 420 8.82 5.12 22.82
CA GLU A 420 8.98 3.78 23.42
C GLU A 420 8.20 2.72 22.62
N LEU A 421 6.96 3.02 22.21
CA LEU A 421 6.10 2.09 21.49
C LEU A 421 6.60 1.80 20.07
N PHE A 422 6.97 2.84 19.31
CA PHE A 422 7.37 2.69 17.91
C PHE A 422 8.72 1.99 17.79
N THR A 423 8.81 1.02 16.88
CA THR A 423 10.01 0.20 16.69
C THR A 423 11.08 0.92 15.86
N GLY A 424 10.70 2.01 15.19
CA GLY A 424 11.62 2.79 14.37
C GLY A 424 10.96 3.97 13.69
N VAL A 425 11.72 4.59 12.79
CA VAL A 425 11.30 5.75 11.99
C VAL A 425 11.60 5.52 10.51
N ARG A 426 10.91 6.25 9.63
CA ARG A 426 11.15 6.29 8.19
C ARG A 426 11.72 7.65 7.82
N GLN A 427 12.86 7.63 7.12
CA GLN A 427 13.49 8.80 6.54
C GLN A 427 13.03 8.97 5.08
N ASP A 428 12.42 10.12 4.78
CA ASP A 428 11.80 10.41 3.47
C ASP A 428 12.19 11.79 2.88
N SER A 429 12.93 12.61 3.65
CA SER A 429 13.54 13.86 3.18
C SER A 429 14.71 14.32 4.05
N GLY A 430 15.47 15.29 3.57
CA GLY A 430 16.68 15.81 4.22
C GLY A 430 17.91 14.92 4.01
N ASP A 431 19.03 15.33 4.60
CA ASP A 431 20.28 14.55 4.61
C ASP A 431 20.14 13.30 5.51
N PRO A 432 20.25 12.08 4.96
CA PRO A 432 20.10 10.86 5.73
C PRO A 432 21.14 10.68 6.85
N ALA A 433 22.37 11.18 6.68
CA ALA A 433 23.40 11.05 7.69
C ALA A 433 23.14 11.95 8.90
N GLU A 434 22.76 13.22 8.65
CA GLU A 434 22.32 14.14 9.71
C GLU A 434 21.02 13.67 10.37
N TYR A 435 20.11 13.06 9.61
CA TYR A 435 18.90 12.45 10.15
C TYR A 435 19.23 11.32 11.14
N VAL A 436 20.11 10.39 10.76
CA VAL A 436 20.54 9.28 11.64
C VAL A 436 21.16 9.82 12.93
N LYS A 437 22.06 10.80 12.84
CA LYS A 437 22.66 11.44 14.00
C LYS A 437 21.62 12.10 14.91
N THR A 438 20.71 12.89 14.33
CA THR A 438 19.61 13.54 15.05
C THR A 438 18.75 12.52 15.81
N MET A 439 18.45 11.38 15.16
CA MET A 439 17.68 10.32 15.80
C MET A 439 18.44 9.64 16.94
N ARG A 440 19.76 9.43 16.82
CA ARG A 440 20.58 8.88 17.92
C ARG A 440 20.54 9.80 19.14
N GLU A 441 20.84 11.08 18.93
CA GLU A 441 20.82 12.10 19.97
C GLU A 441 19.45 12.17 20.67
N TYR A 442 18.37 12.12 19.89
CA TYR A 442 17.01 12.07 20.42
C TYR A 442 16.76 10.83 21.30
N TYR A 443 17.04 9.62 20.79
CA TYR A 443 16.78 8.40 21.57
C TYR A 443 17.64 8.32 22.84
N ASP A 444 18.89 8.80 22.79
CA ASP A 444 19.73 8.95 23.99
C ASP A 444 19.12 9.90 25.02
N ALA A 445 18.63 11.06 24.58
CA ALA A 445 17.98 12.03 25.44
C ALA A 445 16.68 11.50 26.07
N GLN A 446 15.96 10.61 25.38
CA GLN A 446 14.78 9.92 25.90
C GLN A 446 15.12 8.70 26.78
N GLY A 447 16.40 8.34 26.92
CA GLY A 447 16.83 7.15 27.66
C GLY A 447 16.52 5.82 26.97
N ILE A 448 16.23 5.84 25.67
CA ILE A 448 15.86 4.66 24.87
C ILE A 448 17.13 3.97 24.36
N LYS A 449 17.41 2.79 24.91
CA LYS A 449 18.61 1.99 24.62
C LYS A 449 18.35 0.86 23.62
N ASP A 450 17.10 0.46 23.43
CA ASP A 450 16.75 -0.60 22.49
C ASP A 450 17.15 -0.23 21.06
N LYS A 451 17.61 -1.23 20.30
CA LYS A 451 17.96 -1.06 18.89
C LYS A 451 16.69 -0.70 18.11
N LYS A 452 16.66 0.51 17.52
CA LYS A 452 15.55 0.99 16.67
C LYS A 452 15.85 0.78 15.19
N VAL A 453 14.80 0.71 14.39
CA VAL A 453 14.87 0.62 12.93
C VAL A 453 14.87 2.01 12.30
N ILE A 454 15.67 2.21 11.24
CA ILE A 454 15.51 3.34 10.33
C ILE A 454 15.21 2.79 8.94
N VAL A 455 14.02 3.11 8.43
CA VAL A 455 13.61 2.77 7.07
C VAL A 455 13.99 3.93 6.15
N PHE A 456 14.90 3.71 5.22
CA PHE A 456 15.21 4.68 4.17
C PHE A 456 14.33 4.38 2.95
N SER A 457 13.67 5.41 2.39
CA SER A 457 12.80 5.26 1.21
C SER A 457 12.98 6.34 0.14
N ASP A 458 13.82 7.34 0.39
CA ASP A 458 13.97 8.50 -0.49
C ASP A 458 14.97 8.24 -1.63
N SER A 459 14.48 7.80 -2.80
CA SER A 459 15.27 7.67 -4.04
C SER A 459 16.56 6.87 -3.93
N LEU A 460 16.43 5.68 -3.36
CA LEU A 460 17.57 4.80 -3.17
C LEU A 460 18.04 4.17 -4.48
N ASN A 461 19.36 4.06 -4.59
CA ASN A 461 20.09 3.16 -5.48
C ASN A 461 21.03 2.30 -4.61
N ILE A 462 21.87 1.46 -5.21
CA ILE A 462 22.77 0.57 -4.45
C ILE A 462 23.75 1.39 -3.60
N GLU A 463 24.42 2.37 -4.19
CA GLU A 463 25.44 3.19 -3.52
C GLU A 463 24.90 3.86 -2.25
N ARG A 464 23.73 4.50 -2.36
CA ARG A 464 23.03 5.12 -1.22
C ARG A 464 22.65 4.10 -0.14
N CYS A 465 22.19 2.91 -0.52
CA CYS A 465 21.86 1.87 0.47
C CYS A 465 23.11 1.47 1.27
N LEU A 466 24.24 1.27 0.58
CA LEU A 466 25.51 0.91 1.22
C LEU A 466 26.03 2.02 2.13
N GLU A 467 25.98 3.27 1.67
CA GLU A 467 26.37 4.43 2.45
C GLU A 467 25.52 4.57 3.72
N TYR A 468 24.19 4.57 3.59
CA TYR A 468 23.28 4.77 4.71
C TYR A 468 23.30 3.58 5.66
N LYS A 469 23.62 2.38 5.17
CA LYS A 469 23.90 1.22 6.02
C LYS A 469 25.10 1.48 6.91
N GLN A 470 26.23 1.90 6.34
CA GLN A 470 27.44 2.20 7.11
C GLN A 470 27.20 3.28 8.15
N VAL A 471 26.49 4.36 7.78
CA VAL A 471 26.14 5.44 8.71
C VAL A 471 25.24 4.91 9.83
N SER A 472 24.22 4.12 9.51
CA SER A 472 23.29 3.58 10.52
C SER A 472 23.98 2.60 11.48
N ASP A 473 24.87 1.75 10.98
CA ASP A 473 25.64 0.81 11.79
C ASP A 473 26.55 1.55 12.78
N ASN A 474 27.19 2.65 12.35
CA ASN A 474 28.03 3.50 13.22
C ASN A 474 27.25 4.12 14.40
N TYR A 475 25.95 4.38 14.22
CA TYR A 475 25.06 4.93 15.26
C TYR A 475 24.19 3.87 15.96
N GLY A 476 24.43 2.58 15.67
CA GLY A 476 23.76 1.47 16.34
C GLY A 476 22.30 1.24 15.93
N PHE A 477 21.87 1.73 14.76
CA PHE A 477 20.53 1.47 14.24
C PHE A 477 20.45 0.19 13.40
N GLN A 478 19.23 -0.30 13.17
CA GLN A 478 18.98 -1.31 12.15
C GLN A 478 18.44 -0.64 10.88
N PRO A 479 19.26 -0.45 9.83
CA PRO A 479 18.77 0.11 8.59
C PRO A 479 17.92 -0.91 7.82
N THR A 480 16.86 -0.42 7.18
CA THR A 480 16.14 -1.13 6.11
C THR A 480 15.88 -0.20 4.93
N PHE A 481 15.74 -0.76 3.73
CA PHE A 481 15.73 0.02 2.49
C PHE A 481 14.49 -0.32 1.65
N GLY A 482 13.62 0.67 1.42
CA GLY A 482 12.52 0.59 0.47
C GLY A 482 12.94 1.13 -0.89
N VAL A 483 13.36 0.25 -1.81
CA VAL A 483 13.90 0.66 -3.11
C VAL A 483 12.78 0.61 -4.15
N GLY A 484 12.46 1.76 -4.74
CA GLY A 484 11.33 1.91 -5.66
C GLY A 484 11.73 1.97 -7.13
N THR A 485 11.61 3.15 -7.73
CA THR A 485 11.80 3.40 -9.18
C THR A 485 13.13 2.87 -9.74
N TYR A 486 14.20 2.85 -8.96
CA TYR A 486 15.49 2.26 -9.36
C TYR A 486 15.41 0.76 -9.70
N LEU A 487 14.44 0.05 -9.11
CA LEU A 487 14.18 -1.35 -9.45
C LEU A 487 13.17 -1.47 -10.59
N THR A 488 12.06 -0.73 -10.53
CA THR A 488 10.89 -0.99 -11.40
C THR A 488 10.81 -0.16 -12.67
N ASN A 489 11.75 0.78 -12.88
CA ASN A 489 11.79 1.64 -14.06
C ASN A 489 13.24 2.08 -14.35
N ASP A 490 14.13 1.11 -14.54
CA ASP A 490 15.53 1.36 -14.90
C ASP A 490 15.88 0.74 -16.25
N PHE A 491 15.56 1.50 -17.30
CA PHE A 491 15.67 1.08 -18.69
C PHE A 491 16.63 1.98 -19.46
N VAL A 492 17.11 1.45 -20.58
CA VAL A 492 17.86 2.20 -21.59
C VAL A 492 17.08 2.20 -22.90
N HIS A 493 17.25 3.25 -23.68
CA HIS A 493 16.78 3.33 -25.05
C HIS A 493 17.54 2.33 -25.92
N LEU A 494 16.84 1.50 -26.70
CA LEU A 494 17.50 0.48 -27.54
C LEU A 494 18.31 1.13 -28.67
N SER A 495 17.83 2.26 -29.20
CA SER A 495 18.47 2.95 -30.32
C SER A 495 19.76 3.67 -29.95
N THR A 496 19.83 4.24 -28.74
CA THR A 496 20.96 5.11 -28.32
C THR A 496 21.81 4.51 -27.20
N GLY A 497 21.28 3.54 -26.44
CA GLY A 497 21.90 3.02 -25.22
C GLY A 497 21.85 4.00 -24.04
N THR A 498 21.19 5.15 -24.17
CA THR A 498 21.06 6.15 -23.09
C THR A 498 19.92 5.78 -22.14
N LYS A 499 19.90 6.35 -20.93
CA LYS A 499 18.85 6.07 -19.95
C LYS A 499 17.48 6.58 -20.43
N SER A 500 16.47 5.69 -20.44
CA SER A 500 15.06 6.06 -20.63
C SER A 500 14.51 6.54 -19.28
N VAL A 501 14.34 7.86 -19.14
CA VAL A 501 14.06 8.47 -17.83
C VAL A 501 12.59 8.24 -17.40
N PRO A 502 12.33 7.74 -16.17
CA PRO A 502 11.00 7.60 -15.61
C PRO A 502 10.19 8.90 -15.53
N LEU A 503 8.86 8.81 -15.64
CA LEU A 503 7.98 9.92 -15.28
C LEU A 503 8.12 10.30 -13.80
N ASN A 504 8.21 11.59 -13.52
CA ASN A 504 8.16 12.12 -12.16
C ASN A 504 6.77 12.66 -11.84
N ILE A 505 5.87 11.75 -11.48
CA ILE A 505 4.47 12.03 -11.20
C ILE A 505 4.12 11.76 -9.74
N VAL A 506 3.20 12.56 -9.19
CA VAL A 506 2.67 12.42 -7.84
C VAL A 506 1.18 12.71 -7.80
N ILE A 507 0.46 12.05 -6.90
CA ILE A 507 -0.90 12.43 -6.48
C ILE A 507 -0.80 12.71 -4.98
N LYS A 508 -1.25 13.88 -4.55
CA LYS A 508 -1.16 14.32 -3.15
C LYS A 508 -2.52 14.76 -2.64
N LEU A 509 -2.79 14.48 -1.37
CA LEU A 509 -3.93 15.05 -0.66
C LEU A 509 -3.84 16.57 -0.71
N SER A 510 -4.87 17.23 -1.25
CA SER A 510 -4.93 18.68 -1.42
C SER A 510 -5.85 19.36 -0.42
N SER A 511 -6.93 18.69 0.02
CA SER A 511 -7.79 19.18 1.11
C SER A 511 -8.44 18.04 1.88
N ALA A 512 -8.81 18.31 3.14
CA ALA A 512 -9.66 17.44 3.95
C ALA A 512 -10.60 18.29 4.82
N ALA A 513 -11.85 17.86 4.97
CA ALA A 513 -12.89 18.59 5.72
C ALA A 513 -13.01 20.08 5.29
N GLY A 514 -12.85 20.35 3.99
CA GLY A 514 -12.90 21.70 3.42
C GLY A 514 -11.69 22.59 3.71
N ARG A 515 -10.63 22.09 4.35
CA ARG A 515 -9.39 22.83 4.61
C ARG A 515 -8.23 22.30 3.76
N SER A 516 -7.36 23.21 3.32
CA SER A 516 -6.14 22.85 2.58
C SER A 516 -5.23 21.94 3.41
N ALA A 517 -4.72 20.90 2.76
CA ALA A 517 -3.71 20.00 3.31
C ALA A 517 -2.32 20.43 2.79
N ILE A 518 -1.33 20.44 3.67
CA ILE A 518 0.04 20.86 3.34
C ILE A 518 1.07 19.85 3.86
N LYS A 519 2.26 19.82 3.25
CA LYS A 519 3.48 19.16 3.76
C LYS A 519 4.60 20.19 3.77
N ILE A 520 5.40 20.22 4.85
CA ILE A 520 6.60 21.05 4.96
C ILE A 520 7.86 20.25 4.58
N SER A 521 8.01 19.01 5.09
CA SER A 521 9.25 18.21 4.94
C SER A 521 10.44 18.76 5.75
N ASP A 522 11.60 18.08 5.73
CA ASP A 522 12.88 18.58 6.25
C ASP A 522 13.71 19.34 5.19
N ASN A 523 13.10 19.74 4.08
CA ASN A 523 13.77 20.42 2.98
C ASN A 523 12.82 21.44 2.33
N ILE A 524 13.29 22.67 2.13
CA ILE A 524 12.51 23.75 1.53
C ILE A 524 11.93 23.40 0.15
N GLY A 525 12.67 22.66 -0.68
CA GLY A 525 12.27 22.27 -2.04
C GLY A 525 11.13 21.26 -2.09
N LYS A 526 10.75 20.68 -0.95
CA LYS A 526 9.74 19.62 -0.83
C LYS A 526 8.44 20.08 -0.16
N ASN A 527 8.29 21.37 0.13
CA ASN A 527 7.03 21.97 0.56
C ASN A 527 5.92 21.70 -0.48
N THR A 528 4.73 21.29 -0.05
CA THR A 528 3.56 21.15 -0.93
C THR A 528 2.26 21.61 -0.30
N GLY A 529 1.33 22.08 -1.13
CA GLY A 529 0.03 22.60 -0.75
C GLY A 529 -0.03 24.13 -0.87
N ASP A 530 -1.02 24.74 -0.22
CA ASP A 530 -1.21 26.19 -0.24
C ASP A 530 -0.02 26.94 0.39
N LYS A 531 0.55 27.88 -0.38
CA LYS A 531 1.80 28.57 0.00
C LYS A 531 1.61 29.45 1.24
N GLU A 532 0.51 30.17 1.33
CA GLU A 532 0.23 31.07 2.46
C GLU A 532 0.04 30.26 3.75
N LEU A 533 -0.65 29.12 3.66
CA LEU A 533 -0.82 28.20 4.76
C LEU A 533 0.52 27.56 5.19
N VAL A 534 1.36 27.13 4.24
CA VAL A 534 2.72 26.63 4.56
C VAL A 534 3.50 27.65 5.36
N GLU A 535 3.54 28.90 4.91
CA GLU A 535 4.28 29.96 5.60
C GLU A 535 3.68 30.32 6.97
N LYS A 536 2.35 30.29 7.08
CA LYS A 536 1.66 30.45 8.37
C LYS A 536 2.05 29.35 9.35
N VAL A 537 2.00 28.08 8.92
CA VAL A 537 2.28 26.92 9.77
C VAL A 537 3.76 26.86 10.15
N LYS A 538 4.68 27.18 9.24
CA LYS A 538 6.12 27.31 9.57
C LYS A 538 6.35 28.29 10.72
N ARG A 539 5.72 29.48 10.67
CA ARG A 539 5.79 30.48 11.75
C ARG A 539 5.17 29.96 13.05
N GLU A 540 4.04 29.28 12.96
CA GLU A 540 3.32 28.74 14.10
C GLU A 540 4.10 27.65 14.86
N LEU A 541 4.78 26.78 14.12
CA LEU A 541 5.60 25.68 14.65
C LEU A 541 7.04 26.10 15.00
N GLY A 542 7.43 27.34 14.72
CA GLY A 542 8.81 27.79 14.87
C GLY A 542 9.80 26.99 14.00
N TYR A 543 9.36 26.59 12.80
CA TYR A 543 10.16 25.82 11.87
C TYR A 543 11.37 26.62 11.39
N VAL A 544 12.55 25.99 11.40
CA VAL A 544 13.81 26.59 10.92
C VAL A 544 14.18 25.95 9.60
N GLU A 545 14.32 26.77 8.56
CA GLU A 545 14.62 26.29 7.21
C GLU A 545 16.04 25.70 7.12
N ARG A 546 16.15 24.60 6.40
CA ARG A 546 17.43 23.97 6.03
C ARG A 546 17.40 23.67 4.54
N GLU A 547 18.49 24.03 3.86
CA GLU A 547 18.71 23.64 2.47
C GLU A 547 19.54 22.36 2.40
N TRP A 548 19.18 21.48 1.48
CA TRP A 548 19.99 20.30 1.13
C TRP A 548 20.07 20.18 -0.39
N LYS A 549 21.31 20.13 -0.89
CA LYS A 549 21.66 20.30 -2.31
C LYS A 549 21.04 19.24 -3.23
N GLU A 550 20.76 18.04 -2.71
CA GLU A 550 20.09 16.95 -3.45
C GLU A 550 18.56 16.95 -3.29
N GLY A 551 17.98 18.00 -2.71
CA GLY A 551 16.54 18.15 -2.50
C GLY A 551 15.71 18.53 -3.72
N ASP A 552 16.34 18.97 -4.81
CA ASP A 552 15.66 19.33 -6.05
C ASP A 552 15.08 18.07 -6.72
N GLU A 553 13.74 17.97 -6.72
CA GLU A 553 13.05 16.80 -7.24
C GLU A 553 12.91 16.80 -8.77
N SER A 554 13.18 17.92 -9.46
CA SER A 554 12.93 18.05 -10.90
C SER A 554 13.83 17.16 -11.76
N ALA A 555 15.07 16.90 -11.31
CA ALA A 555 16.06 16.06 -12.00
C ALA A 555 16.33 14.72 -11.29
N ARG A 556 15.41 14.29 -10.41
CA ARG A 556 15.59 13.17 -9.47
C ARG A 556 15.92 11.82 -10.11
N TRP A 557 15.57 11.63 -11.38
CA TRP A 557 15.83 10.39 -12.14
C TRP A 557 16.76 10.61 -13.35
N GLY A 558 17.41 11.77 -13.41
CA GLY A 558 18.22 12.21 -14.55
C GLY A 558 17.52 13.28 -15.39
N ARG A 559 18.26 13.81 -16.36
CA ARG A 559 17.73 14.55 -17.51
C ARG A 559 18.11 13.76 -18.76
N GLU A 560 17.24 13.69 -19.74
CA GLU A 560 17.67 13.23 -21.07
C GLU A 560 18.67 14.26 -21.60
N GLU A 561 19.83 13.79 -22.05
CA GLU A 561 20.77 14.66 -22.76
C GLU A 561 20.06 15.15 -24.03
N ALA A 562 20.05 16.46 -24.26
CA ALA A 562 19.47 17.01 -25.48
C ALA A 562 20.25 16.44 -26.67
N ALA A 563 19.55 15.69 -27.53
CA ALA A 563 20.09 15.14 -28.76
C ALA A 563 20.55 16.24 -29.73
#